data_AF-A0A3C0UGU2-F1
#
_entry.id   AF-A0A3C0UGU2-F1
#
_cell.length_a   1.000
_cell.length_b   1.000
_cell.length_c   1.000
_cell.angle_alpha   90.00
_cell.angle_beta   90.00
_cell.angle_gamma   90.00
#
_symmetry.space_group_name_H-M   'P 1'
#
loop_
_entity.id
_entity.type
_entity.pdbx_description
1 polymer ?
#
loop_
_entity_poly.entity_id
_entity_poly.type
_entity_poly.pdbx_seq_one_letter_code
_entity_poly.pdbx_strand_id
1 'polypeptide(L)'
;AIAKIAKMNVIWNEQTGTVKAGAVEVPAEVKGNIIYVTTQNLQILFGGQVLVKADEKVIEYNIYSLMVNNKSITGEAKMTGEVLAVPVLSVIESLGYRGVWDNAGKALFIQGRQIPVIMIGNQPYLPITQIYEYLRAYVFLNQQTYTIELTYPFTPQ
;
A
#
# COMPACT_ATOMS: atom_id res chain seq x y z
N ALA A 1 -5.52 -9.55 14.70
CA ALA A 1 -4.05 -9.70 14.60
C ALA A 1 -3.49 -8.93 13.41
N ILE A 2 -3.96 -9.21 12.18
CA ILE A 2 -3.41 -8.61 10.94
C ILE A 2 -3.53 -7.08 10.92
N ALA A 3 -4.71 -6.52 11.19
CA ALA A 3 -4.90 -5.06 11.25
C ALA A 3 -3.91 -4.34 12.19
N LYS A 4 -3.53 -4.97 13.31
CA LYS A 4 -2.54 -4.43 14.25
C LYS A 4 -1.13 -4.42 13.65
N ILE A 5 -0.75 -5.47 12.93
CA ILE A 5 0.54 -5.57 12.23
C ILE A 5 0.61 -4.54 11.10
N ALA A 6 -0.46 -4.43 10.33
CA ALA A 6 -0.67 -3.42 9.28
C ALA A 6 -0.76 -1.98 9.81
N LYS A 7 -0.86 -1.79 11.13
CA LYS A 7 -1.12 -0.48 11.78
C LYS A 7 -2.35 0.22 11.20
N MET A 8 -3.37 -0.55 10.83
CA MET A 8 -4.63 -0.04 10.29
C MET A 8 -5.77 -0.23 11.27
N ASN A 9 -6.66 0.76 11.35
CA ASN A 9 -7.92 0.64 12.05
C ASN A 9 -8.94 -0.09 11.15
N VAL A 10 -9.71 -0.98 11.75
CA VAL A 10 -10.83 -1.68 11.09
C VAL A 10 -12.15 -1.31 11.75
N ILE A 11 -13.18 -1.14 10.94
CA ILE A 11 -14.53 -0.81 11.38
C ILE A 11 -15.46 -1.90 10.84
N TRP A 12 -16.21 -2.55 11.74
CA TRP A 12 -17.24 -3.51 11.36
C TRP A 12 -18.57 -2.79 11.12
N ASN A 13 -19.25 -3.15 10.04
CA ASN A 13 -20.56 -2.62 9.69
C ASN A 13 -21.61 -3.76 9.79
N GLU A 14 -22.37 -3.75 10.89
CA GLU A 14 -23.38 -4.77 11.16
C GLU A 14 -24.52 -4.81 10.14
N GLN A 15 -24.90 -3.65 9.58
CA GLN A 15 -26.04 -3.56 8.66
C GLN A 15 -25.75 -4.23 7.32
N THR A 16 -24.51 -4.11 6.85
CA THR A 16 -24.10 -4.61 5.53
C THR A 16 -23.32 -5.92 5.61
N GLY A 17 -22.89 -6.35 6.80
CA GLY A 17 -22.06 -7.54 6.96
C GLY A 17 -20.66 -7.36 6.37
N THR A 18 -20.08 -6.17 6.52
CA THR A 18 -18.78 -5.82 5.91
C THR A 18 -17.81 -5.26 6.92
N VAL A 19 -16.52 -5.38 6.61
CA VAL A 19 -15.44 -4.76 7.35
C VAL A 19 -14.74 -3.74 6.47
N LYS A 20 -14.44 -2.57 7.06
CA LYS A 20 -13.76 -1.46 6.40
C LYS A 20 -12.38 -1.24 6.99
N ALA A 21 -11.38 -1.08 6.14
CA ALA A 21 -10.04 -0.63 6.50
C ALA A 21 -9.65 0.54 5.59
N GLY A 22 -9.40 1.72 6.19
CA GLY A 22 -9.15 2.95 5.43
C GLY A 22 -10.31 3.29 4.48
N ALA A 23 -10.03 3.36 3.18
CA ALA A 23 -11.01 3.69 2.13
C ALA A 23 -11.71 2.46 1.52
N VAL A 24 -11.41 1.25 1.99
CA VAL A 24 -11.85 -0.01 1.36
C VAL A 24 -12.75 -0.78 2.30
N GLU A 25 -13.84 -1.33 1.77
CA GLU A 25 -14.86 -2.10 2.50
C GLU A 25 -15.13 -3.40 1.74
N VAL A 26 -15.16 -4.53 2.46
CA VAL A 26 -15.31 -5.87 1.87
C VAL A 26 -16.25 -6.74 2.70
N PRO A 27 -16.90 -7.75 2.08
CA PRO A 27 -17.67 -8.75 2.82
C PRO A 27 -16.82 -9.51 3.85
N ALA A 28 -17.41 -9.77 5.01
CA ALA A 28 -16.79 -10.50 6.10
C ALA A 28 -17.83 -11.21 6.98
N GLU A 29 -17.38 -12.17 7.80
CA GLU A 29 -18.21 -12.86 8.79
C GLU A 29 -17.69 -12.60 10.20
N VAL A 30 -18.57 -12.53 11.19
CA VAL A 30 -18.18 -12.38 12.60
C VAL A 30 -18.51 -13.66 13.36
N LYS A 31 -17.54 -14.19 14.11
CA LYS A 31 -17.77 -15.23 15.12
C LYS A 31 -17.15 -14.82 16.44
N GLY A 32 -17.99 -14.48 17.41
CA GLY A 32 -17.56 -13.88 18.68
C GLY A 32 -16.88 -12.53 18.43
N ASN A 33 -15.64 -12.38 18.90
CA ASN A 33 -14.86 -11.14 18.77
C ASN A 33 -13.89 -11.16 17.58
N ILE A 34 -14.06 -12.11 16.65
CA ILE A 34 -13.16 -12.28 15.50
C ILE A 34 -13.95 -12.01 14.21
N ILE A 35 -13.41 -11.10 13.39
CA ILE A 35 -13.86 -10.85 12.02
C ILE A 35 -13.04 -11.75 11.09
N TYR A 36 -13.73 -12.57 10.30
CA TYR A 36 -13.19 -13.45 9.28
C TYR A 36 -13.40 -12.84 7.90
N VAL A 37 -12.35 -12.85 7.09
CA VAL A 37 -12.37 -12.41 5.69
C VAL A 37 -11.75 -13.50 4.83
N THR A 38 -12.15 -13.57 3.56
CA THR A 38 -11.44 -14.41 2.58
C THR A 38 -10.02 -13.88 2.37
N THR A 39 -9.10 -14.73 1.91
CA THR A 39 -7.72 -14.34 1.58
C THR A 39 -7.68 -13.23 0.53
N GLN A 40 -8.60 -13.26 -0.44
CA GLN A 40 -8.76 -12.21 -1.45
C GLN A 40 -9.19 -10.87 -0.82
N ASN A 41 -10.19 -10.89 0.07
CA ASN A 41 -10.65 -9.69 0.78
C ASN A 41 -9.59 -9.15 1.74
N LEU A 42 -8.77 -10.02 2.32
CA LEU A 42 -7.63 -9.63 3.14
C LEU A 42 -6.60 -8.83 2.33
N GLN A 43 -6.28 -9.27 1.10
CA GLN A 43 -5.39 -8.53 0.20
C GLN A 43 -5.98 -7.18 -0.22
N ILE A 44 -7.30 -7.10 -0.41
CA ILE A 44 -7.98 -5.86 -0.73
C ILE A 44 -7.87 -4.85 0.43
N LEU A 45 -8.08 -5.32 1.67
CA LEU A 45 -8.03 -4.50 2.89
C LEU A 45 -6.62 -4.00 3.24
N PHE A 46 -5.64 -4.92 3.33
CA PHE A 46 -4.30 -4.62 3.88
C PHE A 46 -3.15 -4.87 2.88
N GLY A 47 -3.48 -5.05 1.59
CA GLY A 47 -2.47 -5.28 0.55
C GLY A 47 -1.74 -6.62 0.70
N GLY A 48 -0.44 -6.61 0.45
CA GLY A 48 0.41 -7.78 0.69
C GLY A 48 0.14 -9.00 -0.19
N GLN A 49 0.78 -10.11 0.16
CA GLN A 49 0.68 -11.39 -0.52
C GLN A 49 0.30 -12.48 0.48
N VAL A 50 -0.65 -13.32 0.08
CA VAL A 50 -0.97 -14.55 0.80
C VAL A 50 -0.21 -15.70 0.15
N LEU A 51 0.63 -16.38 0.92
CA LEU A 51 1.29 -17.61 0.49
C LEU A 51 0.69 -18.78 1.26
N VAL A 52 0.15 -19.76 0.53
CA VAL A 52 -0.40 -20.99 1.11
C VAL A 52 0.66 -22.08 1.00
N LYS A 53 1.26 -22.45 2.13
CA LYS A 53 2.20 -23.57 2.25
C LYS A 53 1.42 -24.81 2.68
N ALA A 54 0.88 -25.52 1.69
CA ALA A 54 -0.06 -26.61 1.91
C ALA A 54 0.57 -27.82 2.64
N ASP A 55 1.85 -28.07 2.37
CA ASP A 55 2.70 -29.05 3.04
C ASP A 55 2.90 -28.75 4.52
N GLU A 56 3.10 -27.48 4.87
CA GLU A 56 3.26 -27.02 6.25
C GLU A 56 1.93 -26.74 6.96
N LYS A 57 0.80 -26.75 6.21
CA LYS A 57 -0.53 -26.28 6.67
C LYS A 57 -0.49 -24.86 7.24
N VAL A 58 0.34 -24.00 6.66
CA VAL A 58 0.52 -22.60 7.07
C VAL A 58 0.00 -21.66 5.98
N ILE A 59 -0.68 -20.60 6.41
CA ILE A 59 -0.97 -19.44 5.58
C ILE A 59 -0.07 -18.30 6.06
N GLU A 60 0.85 -17.87 5.20
CA GLU A 60 1.66 -16.69 5.44
C GLU A 60 1.00 -15.48 4.80
N TYR A 61 0.97 -14.38 5.54
CA TYR A 61 0.50 -13.10 5.05
C TYR A 61 1.63 -12.09 5.17
N ASN A 62 2.16 -11.70 4.02
CA ASN A 62 3.35 -10.86 3.93
C ASN A 62 2.96 -9.47 3.43
N ILE A 63 3.26 -8.44 4.21
CA ILE A 63 2.97 -7.04 3.88
C ILE A 63 4.30 -6.35 3.59
N TYR A 64 4.39 -5.65 2.45
CA TYR A 64 5.58 -4.89 2.13
C TYR A 64 5.64 -3.61 2.97
N SER A 65 6.68 -3.51 3.80
CA SER A 65 7.02 -2.27 4.50
C SER A 65 7.70 -1.29 3.56
N LEU A 66 7.47 0.01 3.78
CA LEU A 66 8.04 1.09 2.97
C LEU A 66 9.06 1.88 3.78
N MET A 67 10.22 2.11 3.16
CA MET A 67 11.27 2.94 3.71
C MET A 67 11.72 3.98 2.70
N VAL A 68 11.93 5.22 3.16
CA VAL A 68 12.52 6.30 2.37
C VAL A 68 13.76 6.79 3.11
N ASN A 69 14.93 6.72 2.48
CA ASN A 69 16.23 7.08 3.07
C ASN A 69 16.40 6.50 4.50
N ASN A 70 16.26 5.18 4.64
CA ASN A 70 16.32 4.44 5.90
C ASN A 70 15.26 4.78 6.97
N LYS A 71 14.23 5.57 6.64
CA LYS A 71 13.12 5.87 7.55
C LYS A 71 11.86 5.15 7.11
N SER A 72 11.21 4.45 8.03
CA SER A 72 9.92 3.83 7.77
C SER A 72 8.85 4.92 7.56
N ILE A 73 8.06 4.76 6.50
CA ILE A 73 6.95 5.67 6.19
C ILE A 73 5.62 4.95 6.34
N THR A 74 4.56 5.72 6.59
CA THR A 74 3.20 5.18 6.61
C THR A 74 2.75 4.87 5.20
N GLY A 75 2.13 3.71 5.02
CA GLY A 75 1.60 3.26 3.74
C GLY A 75 2.02 1.84 3.43
N GLU A 76 1.21 1.16 2.64
CA GLU A 76 1.42 -0.24 2.26
C GLU A 76 1.64 -0.32 0.77
N ALA A 77 2.62 -1.11 0.33
CA ALA A 77 2.71 -1.45 -1.09
C ALA A 77 1.60 -2.44 -1.46
N LYS A 78 1.01 -2.25 -2.64
CA LYS A 78 -0.03 -3.13 -3.17
C LYS A 78 0.39 -3.70 -4.52
N MET A 79 -0.01 -4.94 -4.79
CA MET A 79 0.16 -5.53 -6.11
C MET A 79 -0.85 -4.92 -7.09
N THR A 80 -0.38 -4.48 -8.24
CA THR A 80 -1.18 -4.08 -9.40
C THR A 80 -0.79 -4.98 -10.57
N GLY A 81 -1.56 -6.04 -10.80
CA GLY A 81 -1.11 -7.13 -11.68
C GLY A 81 0.11 -7.82 -11.07
N GLU A 82 1.21 -7.85 -11.81
CA GLU A 82 2.49 -8.47 -11.37
C GLU A 82 3.49 -7.45 -10.78
N VAL A 83 3.12 -6.17 -10.69
CA VAL A 83 4.02 -5.10 -10.26
C VAL A 83 3.58 -4.55 -8.91
N LEU A 84 4.52 -4.35 -7.99
CA LEU A 84 4.27 -3.62 -6.75
C LEU A 84 4.09 -2.13 -7.03
N ALA A 85 3.11 -1.52 -6.39
CA ALA A 85 2.88 -0.09 -6.44
C ALA A 85 2.87 0.47 -5.02
N VAL A 86 3.39 1.69 -4.87
CA VAL A 86 3.51 2.38 -3.58
C VAL A 86 2.53 3.55 -3.50
N PRO A 87 2.01 3.90 -2.31
CA PRO A 87 1.10 5.02 -2.13
C PRO A 87 1.85 6.32 -2.39
N VAL A 88 1.61 6.91 -3.57
CA VAL A 88 2.50 7.93 -4.10
C VAL A 88 2.48 9.21 -3.25
N LEU A 89 1.34 9.56 -2.64
CA LEU A 89 1.24 10.75 -1.79
C LEU A 89 2.15 10.67 -0.56
N SER A 90 2.19 9.52 0.12
CA SER A 90 3.05 9.31 1.28
C SER A 90 4.53 9.29 0.91
N VAL A 91 4.85 8.72 -0.26
CA VAL A 91 6.21 8.68 -0.79
C VAL A 91 6.71 10.08 -1.13
N ILE A 92 5.93 10.88 -1.87
CA ILE A 92 6.37 12.22 -2.31
C ILE A 92 6.54 13.17 -1.12
N GLU A 93 5.65 13.08 -0.12
CA GLU A 93 5.77 13.83 1.13
C GLU A 93 7.08 13.47 1.86
N SER A 94 7.38 12.17 1.96
CA SER A 94 8.60 11.68 2.62
C SER A 94 9.88 12.02 1.85
N LEU A 95 9.80 12.15 0.53
CA LEU A 95 10.88 12.63 -0.32
C LEU A 95 11.05 14.17 -0.28
N GLY A 96 10.08 14.89 0.30
CA GLY A 96 10.08 16.36 0.39
C GLY A 96 9.48 17.08 -0.82
N TYR A 97 8.84 16.35 -1.75
CA TYR A 97 8.14 16.94 -2.88
C TYR A 97 6.83 17.58 -2.45
N ARG A 98 6.50 18.72 -3.06
CA ARG A 98 5.17 19.32 -3.00
C ARG A 98 4.34 18.85 -4.19
N GLY A 99 3.42 17.91 -3.94
CA GLY A 99 2.45 17.44 -4.92
C GLY A 99 1.12 18.20 -4.84
N VAL A 100 0.46 18.36 -5.99
CA VAL A 100 -0.93 18.84 -6.08
C VAL A 100 -1.81 17.67 -6.49
N TRP A 101 -2.73 17.28 -5.61
CA TRP A 101 -3.73 16.26 -5.90
C TRP A 101 -5.02 16.93 -6.38
N ASP A 102 -5.39 16.71 -7.64
CA ASP A 102 -6.71 17.04 -8.16
C ASP A 102 -7.65 15.87 -7.89
N ASN A 103 -8.55 16.05 -6.93
CA ASN A 103 -9.51 15.02 -6.56
C ASN A 103 -10.63 14.82 -7.61
N ALA A 104 -10.93 15.84 -8.42
CA ALA A 104 -11.94 15.75 -9.47
C ALA A 104 -11.40 15.00 -10.69
N GLY A 105 -10.21 15.38 -11.17
CA GLY A 105 -9.52 14.71 -12.27
C GLY A 105 -8.78 13.43 -11.89
N LYS A 106 -8.68 13.11 -10.59
CA LYS A 106 -7.90 11.98 -10.04
C LYS A 106 -6.45 12.00 -10.53
N ALA A 107 -5.86 13.19 -10.58
CA ALA A 107 -4.53 13.43 -11.13
C ALA A 107 -3.58 14.00 -10.06
N LEU A 108 -2.35 13.49 -10.04
CA LEU A 108 -1.27 14.01 -9.22
C LEU A 108 -0.31 14.81 -10.09
N PHE A 109 0.05 16.01 -9.65
CA PHE A 109 1.07 16.83 -10.29
C PHE A 109 2.22 17.11 -9.33
N ILE A 110 3.46 17.00 -9.80
CA ILE A 110 4.66 17.43 -9.08
C ILE A 110 5.42 18.38 -9.99
N GLN A 111 5.66 19.60 -9.52
CA GLN A 111 6.36 20.64 -10.32
C GLN A 111 5.76 20.84 -11.72
N GLY A 112 4.43 20.79 -11.83
CA GLY A 112 3.71 20.94 -13.11
C GLY A 112 3.70 19.70 -14.01
N ARG A 113 4.43 18.63 -13.67
CA ARG A 113 4.39 17.35 -14.38
C ARG A 113 3.32 16.43 -13.79
N GLN A 114 2.45 15.90 -14.63
CA GLN A 114 1.49 14.88 -14.23
C GLN A 114 2.22 13.55 -13.96
N ILE A 115 1.88 12.92 -12.83
CA ILE A 115 2.40 11.62 -12.41
C ILE A 115 1.37 10.54 -12.81
N PRO A 116 1.78 9.47 -13.50
CA PRO A 116 0.90 8.38 -13.86
C PRO A 116 0.56 7.55 -12.62
N VAL A 117 -0.61 7.82 -12.05
CA VAL A 117 -1.10 7.10 -10.88
C VAL A 117 -2.09 6.03 -11.28
N ILE A 118 -2.05 4.91 -10.56
CA ILE A 118 -3.06 3.86 -10.58
C ILE A 118 -3.92 4.05 -9.33
N MET A 119 -5.24 4.12 -9.50
CA MET A 119 -6.15 4.21 -8.37
C MET A 119 -6.41 2.81 -7.81
N ILE A 120 -6.13 2.61 -6.52
CA ILE A 120 -6.53 1.42 -5.78
C ILE A 120 -7.47 1.89 -4.66
N GLY A 121 -8.77 1.62 -4.84
CA GLY A 121 -9.81 2.30 -4.07
C GLY A 121 -9.77 3.81 -4.33
N ASN A 122 -9.77 4.63 -3.29
CA ASN A 122 -9.69 6.10 -3.40
C ASN A 122 -8.29 6.67 -3.12
N GLN A 123 -7.24 5.84 -3.24
CA GLN A 123 -5.86 6.25 -2.99
C GLN A 123 -5.02 6.05 -4.27
N PRO A 124 -4.18 7.04 -4.64
CA PRO A 124 -3.30 6.92 -5.80
C PRO A 124 -2.02 6.14 -5.45
N TYR A 125 -1.63 5.25 -6.36
CA TYR A 125 -0.42 4.44 -6.29
C TYR A 125 0.45 4.67 -7.52
N LEU A 126 1.76 4.55 -7.36
CA LEU A 126 2.74 4.60 -8.45
C LEU A 126 3.48 3.25 -8.49
N PRO A 127 3.49 2.54 -9.63
CA PRO A 127 4.30 1.33 -9.78
C PRO A 127 5.77 1.58 -9.44
N ILE A 128 6.39 0.67 -8.69
CA ILE A 128 7.79 0.83 -8.28
C ILE A 128 8.76 0.94 -9.47
N THR A 129 8.38 0.37 -10.61
CA THR A 129 9.13 0.43 -11.87
C THR A 129 9.19 1.84 -12.47
N GLN A 130 8.31 2.75 -12.07
CA GLN A 130 8.22 4.12 -12.57
C GLN A 130 8.81 5.16 -11.59
N ILE A 131 9.17 4.75 -10.37
CA ILE A 131 9.63 5.67 -9.30
C ILE A 131 10.84 6.50 -9.75
N TYR A 132 11.83 5.89 -10.39
CA TYR A 132 13.02 6.61 -10.83
C TYR A 132 12.70 7.68 -11.90
N GLU A 133 11.80 7.38 -12.83
CA GLU A 133 11.45 8.29 -13.93
C GLU A 133 10.76 9.56 -13.43
N TYR A 134 9.88 9.42 -12.44
CA TYR A 134 9.04 10.50 -11.97
C TYR A 134 9.54 11.19 -10.70
N LEU A 135 10.21 10.44 -9.80
CA LEU A 135 10.63 10.92 -8.49
C LEU A 135 12.15 10.90 -8.30
N ARG A 136 12.93 10.45 -9.30
CA ARG A 136 14.40 10.39 -9.26
C ARG A 136 14.95 9.65 -8.03
N ALA A 137 14.18 8.71 -7.49
CA ALA A 137 14.58 7.82 -6.41
C ALA A 137 14.88 6.42 -6.95
N TYR A 138 15.91 5.78 -6.40
CA TYR A 138 16.20 4.37 -6.62
C TYR A 138 15.30 3.51 -5.75
N VAL A 139 14.92 2.33 -6.26
CA VAL A 139 14.11 1.36 -5.52
C VAL A 139 14.92 0.10 -5.31
N PHE A 140 14.99 -0.35 -4.06
CA PHE A 140 15.51 -1.67 -3.68
C PHE A 140 14.38 -2.50 -3.07
N LEU A 141 14.14 -3.68 -3.65
CA LEU A 141 13.14 -4.63 -3.18
C LEU A 141 13.84 -5.77 -2.44
N ASN A 142 13.71 -5.80 -1.11
CA ASN A 142 14.13 -6.95 -0.32
C ASN A 142 12.97 -7.93 -0.17
N GLN A 143 13.02 -9.01 -0.95
CA GLN A 143 11.98 -10.05 -0.92
C GLN A 143 12.02 -10.89 0.36
N GLN A 144 13.17 -11.02 1.02
CA GLN A 144 13.29 -11.81 2.25
C GLN A 144 12.64 -11.11 3.44
N THR A 145 12.74 -9.78 3.50
CA THR A 145 12.19 -8.97 4.60
C THR A 145 10.90 -8.24 4.22
N TYR A 146 10.39 -8.47 3.01
CA TYR A 146 9.25 -7.76 2.44
C TYR A 146 9.39 -6.24 2.63
N THR A 147 10.51 -5.68 2.19
CA THR A 147 10.81 -4.25 2.34
C THR A 147 11.05 -3.61 0.98
N ILE A 148 10.39 -2.48 0.74
CA ILE A 148 10.68 -1.60 -0.39
C ILE A 148 11.41 -0.39 0.16
N GLU A 149 12.68 -0.26 -0.19
CA GLU A 149 13.50 0.89 0.18
C GLU A 149 13.62 1.83 -1.02
N LEU A 150 13.30 3.10 -0.79
CA LEU A 150 13.46 4.18 -1.74
C LEU A 150 14.61 5.07 -1.27
N THR A 151 15.61 5.25 -2.11
CA THR A 151 16.79 6.08 -1.81
C THR A 151 16.92 7.16 -2.86
N TYR A 152 17.10 8.41 -2.46
CA TYR A 152 17.37 9.50 -3.40
C TYR A 152 18.56 10.34 -2.91
N PRO A 153 19.34 10.96 -3.82
CA PRO A 153 20.48 11.79 -3.43
C PRO A 153 20.00 13.06 -2.71
N PHE A 154 20.63 13.38 -1.56
CA PHE A 154 20.43 14.62 -0.80
C PHE A 154 20.98 15.85 -1.54
N THR A 155 20.57 16.09 -2.78
CA THR A 155 20.76 17.40 -3.39
C THR A 155 19.49 18.20 -3.13
N PRO A 156 19.55 19.28 -2.32
CA PRO A 156 18.41 20.17 -2.17
C PRO A 156 18.02 20.68 -3.57
N GLN A 157 16.75 20.52 -3.93
CA GLN A 157 16.15 21.20 -5.08
C GLN A 157 15.75 22.62 -4.69
#